data_AF-A0A645A4U3-F1
#
_entry.id   AF-A0A645A4U3-F1
#
_cell.length_a   1.000
_cell.length_b   1.000
_cell.length_c   1.000
_cell.angle_alpha   90.00
_cell.angle_beta   90.00
_cell.angle_gamma   90.00
#
_symmetry.space_group_name_H-M   'P 1'
#
loop_
_entity.id
_entity.type
_entity.pdbx_description
1 polymer ?
#
loop_
_entity_poly.entity_id
_entity_poly.type
_entity_poly.pdbx_seq_one_letter_code
_entity_poly.pdbx_strand_id
1 'polypeptide(L)'
;MDFISIGAYFELSEKSENTVDELVDCLNSTRIYNRQQNIVKEIYNFYEKYNKPIFFGELGFPRRSYAATHPWDSLVSDTVNNKEQARCFEAYKIVFEDKDFINGFSVFAVGQKGKDKNFYPSKESIKIISSWYKR
;
A
#
# COMPACT_ATOMS: atom_id res chain seq x y z
N MET A 1 -3.36 21.77 12.21
CA MET A 1 -3.40 20.37 11.75
C MET A 1 -2.66 19.50 12.75
N ASP A 2 -3.23 18.34 13.06
CA ASP A 2 -2.78 17.49 14.18
C ASP A 2 -1.94 16.30 13.71
N PHE A 3 -2.10 15.89 12.45
CA PHE A 3 -1.33 14.84 11.78
C PHE A 3 -1.19 15.17 10.29
N ILE A 4 -0.30 14.47 9.59
CA ILE A 4 -0.13 14.55 8.14
C ILE A 4 -0.84 13.36 7.50
N SER A 5 -1.71 13.62 6.54
CA SER A 5 -2.41 12.59 5.76
C SER A 5 -1.71 12.37 4.43
N ILE A 6 -1.42 11.11 4.08
CA ILE A 6 -0.78 10.72 2.80
C ILE A 6 -1.70 9.76 2.04
N GLY A 7 -1.99 10.05 0.77
CA GLY A 7 -2.51 9.05 -0.16
C GLY A 7 -1.37 8.11 -0.58
N ALA A 8 -1.30 6.92 0.01
CA ALA A 8 -0.15 6.03 -0.05
C ALA A 8 -0.14 5.13 -1.31
N TYR A 9 -0.33 5.74 -2.48
CA TYR A 9 -0.31 5.07 -3.78
C TYR A 9 1.10 5.11 -4.41
N PHE A 10 2.10 4.62 -3.69
CA PHE A 10 3.47 4.65 -4.18
C PHE A 10 3.75 3.58 -5.22
N GLU A 11 4.32 3.96 -6.35
CA GLU A 11 4.82 3.02 -7.36
C GLU A 11 6.01 2.23 -6.84
N LEU A 12 5.97 0.90 -6.91
CA LEU A 12 6.99 0.05 -6.32
C LEU A 12 7.80 -0.72 -7.37
N SER A 13 7.13 -1.41 -8.29
CA SER A 13 7.74 -2.44 -9.14
C SER A 13 7.07 -2.50 -10.52
N GLU A 14 7.80 -2.88 -11.56
CA GLU A 14 7.28 -3.09 -12.93
C GLU A 14 6.71 -4.50 -13.14
N LYS A 15 6.81 -5.37 -12.13
CA LYS A 15 6.36 -6.76 -12.26
C LYS A 15 4.84 -6.87 -12.23
N SER A 16 4.33 -7.82 -13.03
CA SER A 16 2.92 -8.23 -13.01
C SER A 16 2.49 -8.81 -11.66
N GLU A 17 3.42 -9.46 -10.96
CA GLU A 17 3.22 -10.11 -9.68
C GLU A 17 4.55 -10.09 -8.91
N ASN A 18 4.49 -9.74 -7.62
CA ASN A 18 5.65 -9.63 -6.75
C ASN A 18 5.53 -10.59 -5.57
N THR A 19 6.65 -10.98 -4.98
CA THR A 19 6.62 -11.57 -3.63
C THR A 19 6.46 -10.47 -2.57
N VAL A 20 6.15 -10.86 -1.32
CA VAL A 20 6.08 -9.90 -0.21
C VAL A 20 7.44 -9.26 0.04
N ASP A 21 8.51 -10.07 0.09
CA ASP A 21 9.87 -9.58 0.31
C ASP A 21 10.30 -8.58 -0.77
N GLU A 22 9.93 -8.82 -2.03
CA GLU A 22 10.21 -7.89 -3.12
C GLU A 22 9.51 -6.54 -2.93
N LEU A 23 8.28 -6.54 -2.42
CA LEU A 23 7.52 -5.32 -2.15
C LEU A 23 8.07 -4.57 -0.92
N VAL A 24 8.51 -5.30 0.11
CA VAL A 24 9.21 -4.74 1.28
C VAL A 24 10.51 -4.06 0.84
N ASP A 25 11.29 -4.70 -0.03
CA ASP A 25 12.49 -4.09 -0.63
C ASP A 25 12.12 -2.83 -1.43
N CYS A 26 11.06 -2.88 -2.24
CA CYS A 26 10.64 -1.75 -3.07
C CYS A 26 10.16 -0.55 -2.25
N LEU A 27 9.60 -0.76 -1.06
CA LEU A 27 9.26 0.34 -0.14
C LEU A 27 10.51 1.09 0.37
N ASN A 28 11.66 0.41 0.42
CA ASN A 28 12.94 1.01 0.79
C ASN A 28 13.76 1.50 -0.41
N SER A 29 13.51 0.96 -1.60
CA SER A 29 14.12 1.39 -2.87
C SER A 29 13.27 0.94 -4.06
N THR A 30 12.41 1.82 -4.56
CA THR A 30 11.48 1.50 -5.65
C THR A 30 12.23 1.06 -6.90
N ARG A 31 11.75 0.01 -7.57
CA ARG A 31 12.37 -0.53 -8.78
C ARG A 31 11.75 0.03 -10.06
N ILE A 32 10.51 0.50 -10.00
CA ILE A 32 9.83 1.11 -11.15
C ILE A 32 10.64 2.28 -11.74
N TYR A 33 10.81 2.28 -13.06
CA TYR A 33 11.59 3.28 -13.79
C TYR A 33 13.01 3.50 -13.26
N ASN A 34 13.59 2.52 -12.55
CA ASN A 34 14.88 2.65 -11.87
C ASN A 34 14.94 3.88 -10.92
N ARG A 35 13.80 4.26 -10.31
CA ARG A 35 13.71 5.48 -9.49
C ARG A 35 14.50 5.40 -8.19
N GLN A 36 14.62 4.21 -7.58
CA GLN A 36 15.34 3.99 -6.33
C GLN A 36 14.88 4.89 -5.18
N GLN A 37 13.59 5.26 -5.18
CA GLN A 37 13.01 6.10 -4.14
C GLN A 37 12.93 5.33 -2.83
N ASN A 38 13.37 5.95 -1.74
CA ASN A 38 13.22 5.38 -0.41
C ASN A 38 12.00 5.99 0.28
N ILE A 39 10.84 5.37 0.02
CA ILE A 39 9.54 5.84 0.52
C ILE A 39 9.52 5.88 2.05
N VAL A 40 10.04 4.84 2.71
CA VAL A 40 10.08 4.76 4.18
C VAL A 40 10.84 5.95 4.77
N LYS A 41 12.02 6.25 4.22
CA LYS A 41 12.85 7.38 4.66
C LYS A 41 12.19 8.72 4.38
N GLU A 42 11.56 8.87 3.23
CA GLU A 42 10.86 10.11 2.89
C GLU A 42 9.70 10.38 3.85
N ILE A 43 8.86 9.38 4.14
CA ILE A 43 7.78 9.51 5.12
C ILE A 43 8.33 9.85 6.51
N TYR A 44 9.40 9.19 6.94
CA TYR A 44 10.06 9.50 8.22
C TYR A 44 10.59 10.94 8.26
N ASN A 45 11.19 11.43 7.16
CA ASN A 45 11.66 12.81 7.08
C ASN A 45 10.51 13.82 7.20
N PHE A 46 9.31 13.50 6.71
CA PHE A 46 8.12 14.34 6.93
C PHE A 46 7.72 14.37 8.41
N TYR A 47 7.70 13.21 9.07
CA TYR A 47 7.45 13.13 10.50
C TYR A 47 8.45 13.99 11.29
N GLU A 48 9.76 13.82 11.06
CA GLU A 48 10.81 14.57 11.76
C GLU A 48 10.74 16.08 11.49
N LYS A 49 10.53 16.47 10.22
CA LYS A 49 10.52 17.88 9.82
C LYS A 49 9.39 18.66 10.49
N TYR A 50 8.22 18.06 10.61
CA TYR A 50 7.04 18.75 11.11
C TYR A 50 6.67 18.35 12.54
N ASN A 51 7.31 17.31 13.09
CA ASN A 51 6.97 16.69 14.37
C ASN A 51 5.45 16.39 14.46
N LYS A 52 4.92 15.77 13.39
CA LYS A 52 3.51 15.42 13.26
C LYS A 52 3.39 13.96 12.85
N PRO A 53 2.56 13.15 13.54
CA PRO A 53 2.36 11.76 13.17
C PRO A 53 1.74 11.67 11.77
N ILE A 54 1.97 10.52 11.13
CA ILE A 54 1.52 10.24 9.77
C ILE A 54 0.30 9.33 9.82
N PHE A 55 -0.67 9.58 8.97
CA PHE A 55 -1.78 8.69 8.71
C PHE A 55 -1.88 8.44 7.20
N PHE A 56 -2.02 7.19 6.77
CA PHE A 56 -2.30 6.93 5.36
C PHE A 56 -3.79 7.18 5.10
N GLY A 57 -4.09 8.41 4.67
CA GLY A 57 -5.44 8.88 4.38
C GLY A 57 -6.16 8.02 3.35
N GLU A 58 -5.40 7.40 2.44
CA GLU A 58 -5.85 6.34 1.55
C GLU A 58 -4.74 5.31 1.39
N LEU A 59 -5.06 4.05 1.62
CA LEU A 59 -4.21 2.91 1.29
C LEU A 59 -5.06 1.88 0.54
N GLY A 60 -4.69 1.61 -0.70
CA GLY A 60 -5.42 0.69 -1.56
C GLY A 60 -4.60 0.21 -2.74
N PHE A 61 -4.96 -0.97 -3.21
CA PHE A 61 -4.37 -1.61 -4.39
C PHE A 61 -5.49 -2.23 -5.22
N PRO A 62 -5.44 -2.22 -6.56
CA PRO A 62 -6.42 -2.93 -7.37
C PRO A 62 -6.23 -4.45 -7.25
N ARG A 63 -7.33 -5.21 -7.35
CA ARG A 63 -7.31 -6.69 -7.42
C ARG A 63 -6.89 -7.18 -8.81
N ARG A 64 -5.78 -6.66 -9.31
CA ARG A 64 -5.27 -6.89 -10.67
C ARG A 64 -3.78 -7.23 -10.61
N SER A 65 -3.27 -7.92 -11.63
CA SER A 65 -1.82 -7.96 -11.85
C SER A 65 -1.29 -6.53 -12.05
N TYR A 66 -0.02 -6.28 -11.77
CA TYR A 66 0.61 -4.95 -11.80
C TYR A 66 0.05 -3.97 -10.75
N ALA A 67 -0.61 -4.46 -9.69
CA ALA A 67 -1.16 -3.59 -8.64
C ALA A 67 -0.11 -2.71 -7.94
N ALA A 68 1.13 -3.18 -7.84
CA ALA A 68 2.25 -2.42 -7.28
C ALA A 68 2.96 -1.51 -8.29
N THR A 69 2.61 -1.62 -9.57
CA THR A 69 3.14 -0.77 -10.66
C THR A 69 2.44 0.57 -10.64
N HIS A 70 1.11 0.56 -10.79
CA HIS A 70 0.29 1.79 -10.74
C HIS A 70 -0.85 1.62 -9.73
N PRO A 71 -0.56 1.64 -8.42
CA PRO A 71 -1.56 1.37 -7.38
C PRO A 71 -2.77 2.31 -7.37
N TRP A 72 -2.71 3.50 -7.97
CA TRP A 72 -3.87 4.39 -8.13
C TRP A 72 -4.76 4.03 -9.34
N ASP A 73 -4.29 3.19 -10.27
CA ASP A 73 -5.03 2.80 -11.47
C ASP A 73 -5.88 1.56 -11.22
N SER A 74 -7.20 1.76 -11.11
CA SER A 74 -8.16 0.67 -10.93
C SER A 74 -8.19 -0.35 -12.08
N LEU A 75 -7.69 0.02 -13.26
CA LEU A 75 -7.74 -0.75 -14.51
C LEU A 75 -6.33 -1.09 -15.04
N VAL A 76 -5.30 -1.08 -14.18
CA VAL A 76 -3.89 -1.35 -14.53
C VAL A 76 -3.67 -2.66 -15.31
N SER A 77 -4.59 -3.62 -15.20
CA SER A 77 -4.58 -4.86 -15.98
C SER A 77 -5.98 -5.46 -16.10
N ASP A 78 -6.23 -6.19 -17.17
CA ASP A 78 -7.43 -7.02 -17.34
C ASP A 78 -7.38 -8.32 -16.50
N THR A 79 -6.20 -8.71 -16.03
CA THR A 79 -6.00 -9.95 -15.25
C THR A 79 -6.34 -9.74 -13.78
N VAL A 80 -7.36 -10.44 -13.28
CA VAL A 80 -7.72 -10.42 -11.85
C VAL A 80 -6.62 -11.11 -11.03
N ASN A 81 -6.10 -10.43 -10.01
CA ASN A 81 -5.12 -10.98 -9.08
C ASN A 81 -5.40 -10.53 -7.64
N ASN A 82 -6.19 -11.32 -6.91
CA ASN A 82 -6.53 -11.03 -5.52
C ASN A 82 -5.34 -11.19 -4.56
N LYS A 83 -4.38 -12.06 -4.91
CA LYS A 83 -3.19 -12.34 -4.08
C LYS A 83 -2.18 -11.22 -4.18
N GLU A 84 -2.03 -10.60 -5.35
CA GLU A 84 -1.16 -9.44 -5.50
C GLU A 84 -1.61 -8.29 -4.61
N GLN A 85 -2.92 -8.01 -4.60
CA GLN A 85 -3.48 -7.03 -3.67
C GLN A 85 -3.13 -7.36 -2.22
N ALA A 86 -3.26 -8.64 -1.82
CA ALA A 86 -2.97 -9.07 -0.45
C ALA A 86 -1.49 -8.90 -0.09
N ARG A 87 -0.57 -9.26 -1.00
CA ARG A 87 0.88 -9.08 -0.81
C ARG A 87 1.27 -7.62 -0.69
N CYS A 88 0.60 -6.72 -1.43
CA CYS A 88 0.81 -5.28 -1.28
C CYS A 88 0.42 -4.81 0.13
N PHE A 89 -0.75 -5.19 0.64
CA PHE A 89 -1.12 -4.87 2.02
C PHE A 89 -0.19 -5.52 3.05
N GLU A 90 0.30 -6.73 2.80
CA GLU A 90 1.20 -7.46 3.70
C GLU A 90 2.57 -6.80 3.79
N ALA A 91 3.13 -6.36 2.67
CA ALA A 91 4.37 -5.60 2.66
C ALA A 91 4.25 -4.27 3.41
N TYR A 92 3.14 -3.54 3.23
CA TYR A 92 2.87 -2.32 3.99
C TYR A 92 2.75 -2.60 5.49
N LYS A 93 2.06 -3.68 5.86
CA LYS A 93 1.97 -4.12 7.26
C LYS A 93 3.36 -4.35 7.84
N ILE A 94 4.17 -5.20 7.21
CA ILE A 94 5.53 -5.54 7.67
C ILE A 94 6.39 -4.28 7.84
N VAL A 95 6.30 -3.33 6.91
CA VAL A 95 7.15 -2.14 6.93
C VAL A 95 6.68 -1.12 7.97
N PHE A 96 5.38 -0.92 8.14
CA PHE A 96 4.82 0.22 8.87
C PHE A 96 4.10 -0.11 10.18
N GLU A 97 3.74 -1.36 10.47
CA GLU A 97 2.96 -1.73 11.67
C GLU A 97 3.65 -1.35 13.00
N ASP A 98 4.96 -1.52 13.08
CA ASP A 98 5.75 -1.26 14.30
C ASP A 98 6.39 0.14 14.32
N LYS A 99 5.98 1.03 13.41
CA LYS A 99 6.50 2.40 13.38
C LYS A 99 5.60 3.32 14.19
N ASP A 100 6.08 3.76 15.36
CA ASP A 100 5.32 4.61 16.30
C ASP A 100 4.82 5.94 15.71
N PHE A 101 5.44 6.42 14.62
CA PHE A 101 5.00 7.64 13.92
C PHE A 101 3.88 7.40 12.90
N ILE A 102 3.43 6.16 12.70
CA ILE A 102 2.31 5.80 11.82
C ILE A 102 1.06 5.52 12.68
N ASN A 103 0.06 6.40 12.57
CA ASN A 103 -1.21 6.28 13.29
C ASN A 103 -2.22 5.30 12.64
N GLY A 104 -1.84 4.66 11.53
CA GLY A 104 -2.68 3.74 10.78
C GLY A 104 -3.06 4.25 9.39
N PHE A 105 -4.16 3.73 8.87
CA PHE A 105 -4.59 3.97 7.49
C PHE A 105 -6.10 3.88 7.33
N SER A 106 -6.61 4.48 6.27
CA SER A 106 -7.96 4.28 5.74
C SER A 106 -7.89 3.42 4.48
N VAL A 107 -8.63 2.32 4.45
CA VAL A 107 -8.65 1.42 3.29
C VAL A 107 -9.48 2.01 2.15
N PHE A 108 -8.87 2.14 0.98
CA PHE A 108 -9.58 2.40 -0.26
C PHE A 108 -9.85 1.07 -1.00
N ALA A 109 -11.09 0.61 -1.15
CA ALA A 109 -12.34 1.22 -0.70
C ALA A 109 -13.32 0.21 -0.08
N VAL A 110 -14.06 0.66 0.93
CA VAL A 110 -15.16 -0.09 1.55
C VAL A 110 -16.48 0.56 1.17
N GLY A 111 -17.45 -0.26 0.74
CA GLY A 111 -18.75 0.23 0.28
C GLY A 111 -19.48 -0.81 -0.58
N GLN A 112 -20.11 -0.36 -1.66
CA GLN A 112 -20.75 -1.25 -2.63
C GLN A 112 -19.74 -2.21 -3.25
N LYS A 113 -20.11 -3.50 -3.33
CA LYS A 113 -19.35 -4.52 -4.06
C LYS A 113 -19.83 -4.57 -5.51
N GLY A 114 -18.90 -4.77 -6.45
CA GLY A 114 -19.21 -4.87 -7.87
C GLY A 114 -18.02 -5.44 -8.66
N LYS A 115 -18.27 -5.88 -9.89
CA LYS A 115 -17.23 -6.41 -10.78
C LYS A 115 -16.20 -5.34 -11.16
N ASP A 116 -16.63 -4.08 -11.22
CA ASP A 116 -15.85 -2.87 -11.48
C ASP A 116 -15.14 -2.32 -10.23
N LYS A 117 -15.46 -2.84 -9.03
CA LYS A 117 -14.88 -2.37 -7.75
C LYS A 117 -13.55 -3.08 -7.50
N ASN A 118 -12.55 -2.74 -8.30
CA ASN A 118 -11.23 -3.38 -8.27
C ASN A 118 -10.45 -3.08 -6.98
N PHE A 119 -10.70 -1.94 -6.33
CA PHE A 119 -10.10 -1.59 -5.04
C PHE A 119 -10.77 -2.23 -3.84
N TYR A 120 -12.00 -2.76 -3.98
CA TYR A 120 -12.66 -3.43 -2.86
C TYR A 120 -11.77 -4.59 -2.38
N PRO A 121 -11.40 -4.67 -1.09
CA PRO A 121 -10.50 -5.69 -0.58
C PRO A 121 -10.94 -7.11 -0.92
N SER A 122 -10.02 -7.93 -1.45
CA SER A 122 -10.23 -9.35 -1.68
C SER A 122 -10.37 -10.11 -0.35
N LYS A 123 -10.81 -11.38 -0.40
CA LYS A 123 -10.86 -12.22 0.81
C LYS A 123 -9.46 -12.40 1.40
N GLU A 124 -8.45 -12.45 0.56
CA GLU A 124 -7.04 -12.56 0.90
C GLU A 124 -6.55 -11.29 1.58
N SER A 125 -6.81 -10.12 0.99
CA SER A 125 -6.40 -8.82 1.56
C SER A 125 -7.12 -8.51 2.88
N ILE A 126 -8.40 -8.89 3.01
CA ILE A 126 -9.16 -8.71 4.26
C ILE A 126 -8.46 -9.43 5.42
N LYS A 127 -7.91 -10.64 5.21
CA LYS A 127 -7.19 -11.37 6.27
C LYS A 127 -5.98 -10.57 6.77
N ILE A 128 -5.21 -9.99 5.85
CA ILE A 128 -4.03 -9.18 6.17
C ILE A 128 -4.45 -7.90 6.89
N ILE A 129 -5.37 -7.14 6.31
CA ILE A 129 -5.89 -5.89 6.88
C ILE A 129 -6.43 -6.14 8.29
N SER A 130 -7.27 -7.15 8.49
CA SER A 130 -7.82 -7.47 9.81
C SER A 130 -6.75 -7.91 10.81
N SER A 131 -5.66 -8.55 10.35
CA SER A 131 -4.56 -8.96 11.23
C SER A 131 -3.74 -7.78 11.75
N TRP A 132 -3.77 -6.63 11.07
CA TRP A 132 -3.07 -5.40 11.48
C TRP A 132 -3.67 -4.79 12.76
N TYR A 133 -4.93 -5.12 13.07
CA TYR A 133 -5.65 -4.61 14.24
C TYR A 133 -5.82 -5.65 15.36
N LYS A 134 -5.32 -6.88 15.17
CA LYS A 134 -5.36 -7.94 16.19
C LYS A 134 -4.07 -7.87 17.01
N ARG A 135 -4.04 -6.94 17.96
CA ARG A 135 -3.04 -6.89 19.03
C ARG A 135 -3.63 -7.47 20.31
#